data_AF-A0A952H8L5-F1
#
_entry.id   AF-A0A952H8L5-F1
#
_cell.length_a   1.000
_cell.length_b   1.000
_cell.length_c   1.000
_cell.angle_alpha   90.00
_cell.angle_beta   90.00
_cell.angle_gamma   90.00
#
_symmetry.space_group_name_H-M   'P 1'
#
loop_
_entity.id
_entity.type
_entity.pdbx_description
1 polymer ?
#
loop_
_entity_poly.entity_id
_entity_poly.type
_entity_poly.pdbx_seq_one_letter_code
_entity_poly.pdbx_strand_id
1 'polypeptide(L)' 'MTTDDRQKAAEEDLAVEHAAERLADRYPGVPRERIDELVEKYHGEFDGAPVRDFVPVLIEHDVKRELNAEKRAD' A
#
# COMPACT_ATOMS: atom_id res chain seq x y z
N MET A 1 -10.41 -17.00 -14.49
CA MET A 1 -9.66 -15.73 -14.60
C MET A 1 -9.80 -15.24 -16.02
N THR A 2 -10.63 -14.22 -16.21
CA THR A 2 -10.86 -13.57 -17.50
C THR A 2 -9.69 -12.64 -17.83
N THR A 3 -9.64 -12.10 -19.05
CA THR A 3 -8.68 -11.03 -19.40
C THR A 3 -8.89 -9.76 -18.58
N ASP A 4 -10.13 -9.50 -18.17
CA ASP A 4 -10.53 -8.35 -17.34
C ASP A 4 -9.94 -8.44 -15.93
N ASP A 5 -10.04 -9.62 -15.30
CA ASP A 5 -9.47 -9.86 -13.95
C ASP A 5 -7.96 -9.63 -13.90
N ARG A 6 -7.25 -10.03 -14.97
CA ARG A 6 -5.79 -9.81 -15.07
C ARG A 6 -5.42 -8.35 -15.26
N GLN A 7 -6.23 -7.60 -15.99
CA GLN A 7 -6.01 -6.17 -16.19
C GLN A 7 -6.24 -5.40 -14.88
N LYS A 8 -7.32 -5.70 -14.16
CA LYS A 8 -7.60 -5.11 -12.85
C LYS A 8 -6.50 -5.37 -11.83
N ALA A 9 -5.96 -6.60 -11.78
CA ALA A 9 -4.83 -6.92 -10.91
C ALA A 9 -3.58 -6.08 -11.27
N ALA A 10 -3.25 -5.94 -12.55
CA ALA A 10 -2.12 -5.11 -12.97
C ALA A 10 -2.34 -3.60 -12.69
N GLU A 11 -3.57 -3.11 -12.86
CA GLU A 11 -3.94 -1.73 -12.49
C GLU A 11 -3.83 -1.49 -10.98
N GLU A 12 -4.22 -2.48 -10.17
CA GLU A 12 -4.06 -2.46 -8.72
C GLU A 12 -2.58 -2.43 -8.34
N ASP A 13 -1.74 -3.32 -8.89
CA ASP A 13 -0.31 -3.37 -8.60
C ASP A 13 0.37 -2.02 -8.91
N LEU A 14 0.05 -1.41 -10.05
CA LEU A 14 0.54 -0.07 -10.41
C LEU A 14 0.03 1.01 -9.46
N ALA A 15 -1.23 0.91 -9.01
CA ALA A 15 -1.79 1.87 -8.07
C ALA A 15 -1.15 1.74 -6.67
N VAL A 16 -0.79 0.51 -6.26
CA VAL A 16 -0.04 0.21 -5.03
C VAL A 16 1.39 0.73 -5.13
N GLU A 17 2.07 0.58 -6.26
CA GLU A 17 3.40 1.15 -6.49
C GLU A 17 3.39 2.68 -6.35
N HIS A 18 2.46 3.36 -7.01
CA HIS A 18 2.31 4.82 -6.87
C HIS A 18 1.95 5.24 -5.44
N ALA A 19 1.24 4.40 -4.68
CA ALA A 19 0.97 4.63 -3.26
C ALA A 19 2.28 4.58 -2.43
N ALA A 20 3.15 3.60 -2.70
CA ALA A 20 4.46 3.51 -2.07
C ALA A 20 5.34 4.75 -2.36
N GLU A 21 5.33 5.24 -3.60
CA GLU A 21 6.03 6.48 -3.98
C GLU A 21 5.51 7.69 -3.19
N ARG A 22 4.19 7.88 -3.13
CA ARG A 22 3.58 8.98 -2.34
C ARG A 22 3.90 8.89 -0.85
N LEU A 23 4.04 7.68 -0.32
CA LEU A 23 4.46 7.47 1.06
C LEU A 23 5.94 7.84 1.25
N ALA A 24 6.82 7.42 0.34
CA ALA A 24 8.24 7.77 0.38
C ALA A 24 8.46 9.30 0.33
N ASP A 25 7.76 9.98 -0.55
CA ASP A 25 7.80 11.46 -0.65
C ASP A 25 7.31 12.14 0.63
N ARG A 26 6.28 11.57 1.29
CA ARG A 26 5.72 12.11 2.54
C ARG A 26 6.58 11.82 3.76
N TYR A 27 7.33 10.73 3.76
CA TYR A 27 8.14 10.26 4.88
C TYR A 27 9.62 10.13 4.49
N PRO A 28 10.31 11.23 4.12
CA PRO A 28 11.68 11.18 3.60
C PRO A 28 12.74 10.69 4.60
N GLY A 29 12.39 10.60 5.89
CA GLY A 29 13.26 10.03 6.94
C GLY A 29 13.04 8.54 7.19
N VAL A 30 12.09 7.89 6.50
CA VAL A 30 11.82 6.46 6.61
C VAL A 30 12.48 5.77 5.41
N PRO A 31 13.27 4.69 5.60
CA PRO A 31 13.85 3.93 4.50
C PRO A 31 12.78 3.41 3.54
N ARG A 32 13.08 3.40 2.23
CA ARG A 32 12.15 2.92 1.20
C ARG A 32 11.74 1.47 1.45
N GLU A 33 12.69 0.65 1.89
CA GLU A 33 12.49 -0.76 2.20
C GLU A 33 11.42 -0.94 3.29
N ARG A 34 11.43 -0.07 4.31
CA ARG A 34 10.42 -0.11 5.39
C ARG A 34 9.02 0.26 4.88
N ILE A 35 8.94 1.19 3.93
CA ILE A 35 7.67 1.56 3.30
C ILE A 35 7.14 0.40 2.47
N ASP A 36 7.99 -0.22 1.66
CA ASP A 36 7.62 -1.37 0.83
C ASP A 36 7.17 -2.57 1.71
N GLU A 37 7.88 -2.86 2.81
CA GLU A 37 7.47 -3.87 3.80
C GLU A 37 6.06 -3.63 4.36
N LEU A 38 5.74 -2.38 4.72
CA LEU A 38 4.43 -2.03 5.26
C LEU A 38 3.35 -2.10 4.17
N VAL A 39 3.66 -1.66 2.95
CA VAL A 39 2.75 -1.74 1.81
C VAL A 39 2.42 -3.20 1.50
N GLU A 40 3.41 -4.09 1.41
CA GLU A 40 3.21 -5.52 1.18
C GLU A 40 2.40 -6.17 2.31
N LYS A 41 2.74 -5.87 3.57
CA LYS A 41 2.00 -6.33 4.76
C LYS A 41 0.51 -5.99 4.65
N TYR A 42 0.17 -4.73 4.39
CA TYR A 42 -1.22 -4.28 4.32
C TYR A 42 -1.93 -4.70 3.05
N HIS A 43 -1.22 -4.87 1.93
CA HIS A 43 -1.78 -5.42 0.70
C HIS A 43 -2.30 -6.85 0.90
N GLY A 44 -1.52 -7.70 1.58
CA GLY A 44 -1.91 -9.07 1.91
C GLY A 44 -3.12 -9.17 2.85
N GLU A 45 -3.39 -8.15 3.68
CA GLU A 45 -4.60 -8.12 4.52
C GLU A 45 -5.89 -8.06 3.70
N PHE A 46 -5.81 -7.63 2.44
CA PHE A 46 -6.95 -7.57 1.51
C PHE A 46 -7.07 -8.81 0.63
N ASP A 47 -6.25 -9.84 0.81
CA ASP A 47 -6.35 -11.08 0.04
C ASP A 47 -7.76 -11.70 0.13
N GLY A 48 -8.35 -11.99 -1.02
CA GLY A 48 -9.72 -12.53 -1.12
C GLY A 48 -10.85 -11.51 -0.94
N ALA A 49 -10.54 -10.21 -0.76
CA ALA A 49 -11.56 -9.17 -0.75
C ALA A 49 -12.31 -9.09 -2.10
N PRO A 50 -13.66 -9.04 -2.10
CA PRO A 50 -14.45 -9.06 -3.34
C PRO A 50 -14.43 -7.74 -4.11
N VAL A 51 -14.04 -6.63 -3.47
CA VAL A 51 -13.91 -5.30 -4.07
C VAL A 51 -12.52 -4.78 -3.77
N ARG A 52 -11.71 -4.56 -4.81
CA ARG A 52 -10.30 -4.20 -4.66
C ARG A 52 -9.94 -2.79 -5.15
N ASP A 53 -10.87 -2.08 -5.77
CA ASP A 53 -10.64 -0.73 -6.33
C ASP A 53 -10.16 0.30 -5.28
N PHE A 54 -10.38 0.03 -3.98
CA PHE A 54 -9.99 0.91 -2.86
C PHE A 54 -8.73 0.44 -2.11
N VAL A 55 -8.19 -0.73 -2.44
CA VAL A 55 -7.04 -1.33 -1.74
C VAL A 55 -5.85 -0.37 -1.68
N PRO A 56 -5.43 0.33 -2.77
CA PRO A 56 -4.31 1.26 -2.72
C PRO A 56 -4.49 2.40 -1.70
N VAL A 57 -5.71 2.93 -1.59
CA VAL A 57 -6.03 4.04 -0.69
C VAL A 57 -6.04 3.59 0.77
N LEU A 58 -6.55 2.38 1.03
CA LEU A 58 -6.58 1.79 2.37
C LEU A 58 -5.17 1.47 2.86
N ILE A 59 -4.33 0.87 2.00
CA ILE A 59 -2.92 0.64 2.30
C ILE A 59 -2.23 1.95 2.69
N GLU A 60 -2.37 3.00 1.87
CA GLU A 60 -1.77 4.30 2.21
C GLU A 60 -2.20 4.82 3.57
N HIS A 61 -3.48 4.66 3.90
CA HIS A 61 -4.03 5.10 5.18
C HIS A 61 -3.39 4.34 6.34
N ASP A 62 -3.28 3.02 6.23
CA ASP A 62 -2.78 2.18 7.32
C ASP A 62 -1.26 2.31 7.50
N VAL A 63 -0.49 2.40 6.42
CA VAL A 63 0.94 2.73 6.48
C VAL A 63 1.16 4.08 7.18
N LYS A 64 0.39 5.12 6.81
CA LYS A 64 0.48 6.44 7.48
C LYS A 64 0.19 6.33 8.98
N ARG A 65 -0.80 5.52 9.36
CA ARG A 65 -1.14 5.32 10.76
C ARG A 65 -0.03 4.63 11.53
N GLU A 66 0.57 3.58 10.99
CA GLU A 66 1.69 2.85 11.61
C GLU A 66 2.92 3.76 11.76
N LEU A 67 3.36 4.41 10.67
CA LEU A 67 4.52 5.32 10.71
C LEU A 67 4.33 6.50 11.68
N ASN A 68 3.11 7.04 11.77
CA ASN A 68 2.81 8.10 12.73
C ASN A 68 2.68 7.60 14.17
N ALA A 69 2.45 6.31 14.39
CA ALA A 69 2.48 5.70 15.72
C ALA A 69 3.92 5.42 16.16
N GLU A 70 4.76 4.90 15.26
CA GLU A 70 6.21 4.69 15.48
C GLU A 70 6.90 5.99 15.89
N LYS A 71 6.70 7.07 15.12
CA LYS A 71 7.25 8.41 15.43
C LYS A 71 6.87 9.00 16.79
N ARG A 72 5.79 8.51 17.41
CA ARG A 72 5.34 8.97 18.74
C ARG A 72 5.88 8.09 19.87
N ALA A 73 6.39 6.91 19.54
CA ALA A 73 6.97 5.96 20.49
C ALA A 73 8.49 6.17 20.65
N ASP A 74 9.14 6.83 19.68
CA ASP A 74 10.49 7.43 19.79
C ASP A 74 10.50 8.70 20.65
#